data_AF-A0A7C7K150-F1
#
_entry.id   AF-A0A7C7K150-F1
#
_cell.length_a   1.000
_cell.length_b   1.000
_cell.length_c   1.000
_cell.angle_alpha   90.00
_cell.angle_beta   90.00
_cell.angle_gamma   90.00
#
_symmetry.space_group_name_H-M   'P 1'
#
loop_
_entity.id
_entity.type
_entity.pdbx_description
1 polymer ?
#
loop_
_entity_poly.entity_id
_entity_poly.type
_entity_poly.pdbx_seq_one_letter_code
_entity_poly.pdbx_strand_id
1 'polypeptide(L)' 'MFNLDWRIKLFIGIGMLMGSIVEFYWGYQLKIASEPFSHIWVLALGFAWVGSDQIQKALEKRSKDT' A
#
# COMPACT_ATOMS: atom_id res chain seq x y z
N MET A 1 -13.63 13.66 -14.51
CA MET A 1 -12.61 12.68 -14.08
C MET A 1 -11.28 13.41 -13.97
N PHE A 2 -10.77 13.61 -12.75
CA PHE A 2 -9.45 14.24 -12.57
C PHE A 2 -8.41 13.41 -13.30
N ASN A 3 -7.70 14.02 -14.25
CA ASN A 3 -6.67 13.37 -15.03
C ASN A 3 -5.39 13.29 -14.17
N LEU A 4 -5.44 12.47 -13.12
CA LEU A 4 -4.33 12.33 -12.19
C LEU A 4 -3.16 11.71 -12.95
N ASP A 5 -2.01 12.39 -12.90
CA ASP A 5 -0.77 11.93 -13.52
C ASP A 5 -0.40 10.54 -12.99
N TRP A 6 0.10 9.68 -13.88
CA TRP A 6 0.54 8.34 -13.51
C TRP A 6 1.62 8.38 -12.42
N ARG A 7 2.45 9.44 -12.40
CA ARG A 7 3.45 9.69 -11.35
C ARG A 7 2.81 9.82 -9.97
N ILE A 8 1.71 10.55 -9.85
CA ILE A 8 1.02 10.75 -8.56
C ILE A 8 0.43 9.43 -8.07
N LYS A 9 -0.21 8.67 -8.96
CA LYS A 9 -0.71 7.32 -8.62
C LYS A 9 0.41 6.39 -8.15
N LEU A 10 1.56 6.45 -8.82
CA LEU A 10 2.75 5.69 -8.45
C LEU A 10 3.25 6.08 -7.06
N PHE A 11 3.36 7.38 -6.76
CA PHE A 11 3.77 7.86 -5.44
C PHE A 11 2.81 7.44 -4.34
N ILE A 12 1.50 7.52 -4.58
CA ILE A 12 0.48 7.06 -3.63
C ILE A 12 0.63 5.56 -3.37
N GLY A 13 0.78 4.76 -4.43
CA GLY A 13 0.92 3.32 -4.29
C GLY A 13 2.19 2.89 -3.56
N ILE A 14 3.33 3.52 -3.86
CA ILE A 14 4.59 3.29 -3.14
C ILE A 14 4.46 3.72 -1.67
N GLY A 15 3.84 4.87 -1.40
CA GLY A 15 3.59 5.32 -0.04
C GLY A 15 2.74 4.35 0.77
N MET A 16 1.68 3.80 0.17
CA MET A 16 0.84 2.79 0.80
C MET A 16 1.57 1.46 1.05
N LEU A 17 2.43 1.02 0.12
CA LEU A 17 3.26 -0.16 0.34
C LEU A 17 4.27 0.04 1.47
N MET A 18 4.90 1.21 1.54
CA MET A 18 5.79 1.56 2.66
C MET A 18 5.04 1.57 3.99
N GLY A 19 3.82 2.11 4.03
CA GLY A 19 2.95 2.07 5.20
C GLY A 19 2.63 0.64 5.64
N SER A 20 2.28 -0.24 4.69
CA SER A 20 2.03 -1.66 4.94
C SER A 20 3.23 -2.35 5.61
N ILE A 21 4.45 -2.07 5.15
CA ILE A 21 5.68 -2.65 5.76
C ILE A 21 5.83 -2.22 7.22
N VAL A 22 5.57 -0.95 7.53
CA VAL A 22 5.66 -0.42 8.90
C VAL A 22 4.61 -1.05 9.81
N GLU A 23 3.37 -1.19 9.33
CA GLU A 23 2.30 -1.85 10.08
C GLU A 23 2.60 -3.33 10.31
N PHE A 24 3.19 -4.00 9.31
CA PHE A 24 3.60 -5.40 9.45
C PHE A 24 4.68 -5.57 10.53
N TYR A 25 5.67 -4.68 10.56
CA TYR A 25 6.69 -4.61 11.60
C TYR A 25 6.07 -4.38 12.98
N TRP A 26 5.15 -3.43 13.10
CA TRP A 26 4.49 -3.14 14.38
C TRP A 26 3.62 -4.30 14.88
N GLY A 27 2.89 -4.95 13.98
CA GLY A 27 2.12 -6.15 14.33
C GLY A 27 3.03 -7.31 14.74
N TYR A 28 4.25 -7.40 14.21
CA TYR A 28 5.25 -8.38 14.67
C TYR A 28 5.71 -8.09 16.11
N GLN A 29 5.93 -6.82 16.46
CA GLN A 29 6.25 -6.42 17.84
C GLN A 29 5.11 -6.77 18.81
N LEU A 30 3.86 -6.50 18.42
CA LEU A 30 2.68 -6.87 19.23
C LEU A 30 2.53 -8.37 19.41
N LYS A 31 2.82 -9.15 18.35
CA LYS A 31 2.86 -10.62 18.43
C LYS A 31 3.88 -11.09 19.47
N ILE A 32 5.07 -10.50 19.51
CA ILE A 32 6.09 -10.82 20.53
C ILE A 32 5.59 -10.44 21.94
N ALA A 33 4.93 -9.29 22.07
CA ALA A 33 4.34 -8.84 23.33
C ALA A 33 3.08 -9.62 23.76
N SER A 34 2.62 -10.61 22.97
CA SER A 34 1.37 -11.36 23.17
C SER A 34 0.11 -10.48 23.21
N GLU A 35 0.18 -9.31 22.58
CA GLU A 35 -0.94 -8.39 22.41
C GLU A 35 -1.76 -8.71 21.15
N PRO A 36 -3.05 -8.31 21.07
CA PRO A 36 -3.84 -8.48 19.86
C PRO A 36 -3.20 -7.73 18.67
N PHE A 37 -2.66 -8.46 17.69
CA PHE A 37 -1.95 -7.89 16.53
C PHE A 37 -2.71 -8.06 15.20
N SER A 38 -3.72 -8.93 15.19
CA SER A 38 -4.43 -9.36 13.98
C SER A 38 -5.11 -8.21 13.22
N HIS A 39 -5.65 -7.22 13.94
CA HIS A 39 -6.27 -6.04 13.33
C HIS A 39 -5.25 -5.15 12.59
N ILE A 40 -4.02 -5.03 13.10
CA ILE A 40 -2.94 -4.27 12.45
C ILE A 40 -2.42 -5.00 11.21
N TRP A 41 -2.32 -6.34 11.26
CA TRP A 41 -1.93 -7.11 10.08
C TRP A 41 -2.99 -7.11 8.98
N VAL A 42 -4.28 -7.10 9.34
CA VAL A 42 -5.36 -6.94 8.36
C VAL A 42 -5.32 -5.55 7.72
N LEU A 43 -5.03 -4.50 8.50
CA LEU A 43 -4.79 -3.15 7.96
C LEU A 43 -3.59 -3.15 7.00
N ALA A 44 -2.48 -3.75 7.39
CA ALA A 44 -1.27 -3.86 6.57
C ALA A 44 -1.56 -4.53 5.22
N LEU A 45 -2.34 -5.61 5.22
CA LEU A 45 -2.78 -6.29 4.00
C LEU A 45 -3.68 -5.40 3.14
N GLY A 46 -4.59 -4.64 3.75
CA GLY A 46 -5.40 -3.65 3.06
C GLY A 46 -4.55 -2.58 2.36
N PHE A 47 -3.57 -2.01 3.07
CA PHE A 47 -2.63 -1.05 2.50
C PHE A 47 -1.76 -1.66 1.40
N ALA A 48 -1.31 -2.91 1.56
CA ALA A 48 -0.57 -3.61 0.52
C ALA A 48 -1.40 -3.80 -0.76
N TRP A 49 -2.67 -4.17 -0.59
CA TRP A 49 -3.61 -4.36 -1.70
C TRP A 49 -3.87 -3.05 -2.44
N VAL A 50 -4.30 -2.00 -1.73
CA VAL A 50 -4.60 -0.69 -2.35
C VAL A 50 -3.34 -0.07 -2.95
N GLY A 51 -2.19 -0.21 -2.30
CA GLY A 51 -0.91 0.27 -2.82
C GLY A 51 -0.53 -0.42 -4.13
N SER A 52 -0.68 -1.75 -4.19
CA SER A 52 -0.41 -2.53 -5.39
C SER A 52 -1.37 -2.20 -6.55
N ASP A 53 -2.66 -2.07 -6.27
CA ASP A 53 -3.68 -1.67 -7.25
C ASP A 53 -3.40 -0.28 -7.84
N GLN A 54 -2.98 0.70 -7.02
CA GLN A 54 -2.60 2.02 -7.51
C GLN A 54 -1.36 2.00 -8.40
N ILE A 55 -0.36 1.16 -8.07
CA ILE A 55 0.83 0.98 -8.92
C ILE A 55 0.45 0.36 -10.25
N GLN A 56 -0.39 -0.69 -10.26
CA GLN A 56 -0.87 -1.31 -11.50
C GLN A 56 -1.60 -0.29 -12.38
N LYS A 57 -2.53 0.48 -11.80
CA LYS A 57 -3.25 1.56 -12.51
C LYS A 57 -2.34 2.68 -13.02
N ALA A 58 -1.25 2.96 -12.30
CA ALA A 58 -0.24 3.93 -12.73
C ALA A 58 0.53 3.41 -13.96
N LEU A 59 0.98 2.16 -13.91
CA LEU A 59 1.73 1.52 -15.00
C LEU A 59 0.87 1.34 -16.26
N GLU A 60 -0.39 0.92 -16.10
CA GLU A 60 -1.33 0.83 -17.22
C GLU A 60 -1.57 2.17 -17.90
N LYS A 61 -1.72 3.25 -17.10
CA LYS A 61 -1.89 4.60 -17.65
C LYS A 61 -0.64 5.06 -18.41
N ARG A 62 0.54 4.86 -17.82
CA ARG A 62 1.82 5.16 -18.49
C ARG A 62 1.96 4.42 -19.83
N SER A 63 1.57 3.15 -19.86
CA SER A 63 1.62 2.32 -21.08
C SER A 63 0.70 2.84 -22.18
N LYS A 64 -0.51 3.29 -21.84
CA LYS A 64 -1.49 3.83 -22.80
C LYS A 64 -1.16 5.24 -23.32
N ASP A 65 -0.40 6.02 -22.55
CA ASP A 65 0.04 7.36 -22.91
C ASP A 65 1.35 7.36 -23.76
N THR A 66 1.92 6.19 -24.08
CA THR A 66 3.11 6.00 -24.94
C THR A 66 2.70 5.50 -26.32
#